data_AF-A0A2W5SBV4-F1
#
_entry.id   AF-A0A2W5SBV4-F1
#
_cell.length_a   1.000
_cell.length_b   1.000
_cell.length_c   1.000
_cell.angle_alpha   90.00
_cell.angle_beta   90.00
_cell.angle_gamma   90.00
#
_symmetry.space_group_name_H-M   'P 1'
#
loop_
_entity.id
_entity.type
_entity.pdbx_description
1 polymer ?
#
loop_
_entity_poly.entity_id
_entity_poly.type
_entity_poly.pdbx_seq_one_letter_code
_entity_poly.pdbx_strand_id
1 'polypeptide(L)'
;LRGRVGRGAAASACVLLYATGDSGRVGEAARARLKAMVETGDGFEIARRDLEIRGPGEFLGARQSGAPLLRFADLSTDLLLLDWARELAPRLLDRHPELARQHVDRWLGTKAEYLKA
;
A
#
# COMPACT_ATOMS: atom_id res chain seq x y z
N LEU A 1 -3.84 6.10 12.20
CA LEU A 1 -4.44 6.72 13.41
C LEU A 1 -5.67 5.94 13.89
N ARG A 2 -6.69 5.71 13.04
CA ARG A 2 -7.83 4.80 13.32
C ARG A 2 -7.42 3.42 13.88
N GLY A 3 -6.47 2.72 13.25
CA GLY A 3 -6.03 1.38 13.69
C GLY A 3 -5.30 1.31 15.04
N ARG A 4 -5.17 2.45 15.73
CA ARG A 4 -4.61 2.55 17.09
C ARG A 4 -5.69 2.64 18.18
N VAL A 5 -6.97 2.79 17.84
CA VAL A 5 -8.10 2.80 18.80
C VAL A 5 -8.90 1.51 18.73
N GLY A 6 -9.64 1.15 19.79
CA GLY A 6 -10.56 -0.01 19.80
C GLY A 6 -9.90 -1.39 19.97
N ARG A 7 -8.74 -1.47 20.62
CA ARG A 7 -8.05 -2.76 20.90
C ARG A 7 -8.48 -3.46 22.19
N GLY A 8 -9.36 -2.84 22.97
CA GLY A 8 -9.90 -3.38 24.23
C GLY A 8 -11.40 -3.65 24.14
N ALA A 9 -11.97 -4.19 25.22
CA ALA A 9 -13.41 -4.50 25.30
C ALA A 9 -14.32 -3.27 25.37
N ALA A 10 -13.77 -2.09 25.68
CA ALA A 10 -14.52 -0.85 25.77
C ALA A 10 -14.82 -0.27 24.37
N ALA A 11 -16.05 0.20 24.18
CA ALA A 11 -16.44 0.95 23.01
C ALA A 11 -15.49 2.15 22.82
N SER A 12 -15.02 2.35 21.59
CA SER A 12 -14.06 3.40 21.25
C SER A 12 -14.54 4.18 20.04
N ALA A 13 -14.25 5.48 19.99
CA ALA A 13 -14.57 6.35 18.88
C ALA A 13 -13.30 6.97 18.27
N CYS A 14 -13.29 7.17 16.95
CA CYS A 14 -12.27 7.92 16.23
C CYS A 14 -12.94 9.15 15.61
N VAL A 15 -12.64 10.34 16.14
CA VAL A 15 -13.18 11.60 15.63
C VAL A 15 -12.16 12.25 14.68
N LEU A 16 -12.60 12.56 13.47
CA LEU A 16 -11.79 13.23 12.46
C LEU A 16 -12.18 14.72 12.39
N LEU A 17 -11.26 15.60 12.74
CA LEU A 17 -11.47 17.05 12.72
C LEU A 17 -10.65 17.67 11.59
N TYR A 18 -11.25 18.59 10.83
CA TYR A 18 -10.56 19.32 9.76
C TYR A 18 -11.09 20.74 9.63
N ALA A 19 -10.24 21.67 9.17
CA ALA A 19 -10.59 23.07 9.03
C ALA A 19 -11.42 23.33 7.75
N THR A 20 -12.48 24.12 7.87
CA THR A 20 -13.39 24.47 6.77
C THR A 20 -13.31 25.94 6.33
N GLY A 21 -12.52 26.77 7.02
CA GLY A 21 -12.41 28.22 6.80
C GLY A 21 -11.03 28.71 6.31
N ASP A 22 -10.79 30.02 6.43
CA ASP A 22 -9.62 30.75 5.89
C ASP A 22 -8.26 30.34 6.49
N SER A 23 -8.26 29.61 7.60
CA SER A 23 -7.06 29.08 8.26
C SER A 23 -6.39 27.90 7.53
N GLY A 24 -6.83 27.60 6.30
CA GLY A 24 -6.27 26.55 5.44
C GLY A 24 -7.35 25.58 5.00
N ARG A 25 -7.85 25.76 3.77
CA ARG A 25 -8.80 24.82 3.15
C ARG A 25 -8.12 23.47 2.99
N VAL A 26 -8.81 22.41 3.44
CA VAL A 26 -8.42 21.04 3.12
C VAL A 26 -8.41 20.89 1.59
N GLY A 27 -7.23 20.62 1.03
CA GLY A 27 -7.08 20.35 -0.39
C GLY A 27 -7.87 19.12 -0.83
N GLU A 28 -8.22 19.04 -2.11
CA GLU A 28 -9.08 17.98 -2.67
C GLU A 28 -8.57 16.56 -2.32
N ALA A 29 -7.26 16.30 -2.41
CA ALA A 29 -6.67 15.02 -2.02
C ALA A 29 -6.87 14.67 -0.52
N ALA A 30 -6.83 15.67 0.37
CA ALA A 30 -7.09 15.45 1.78
C ALA A 30 -8.59 15.21 2.07
N ARG A 31 -9.50 15.88 1.33
CA ARG A 31 -10.94 15.59 1.39
C ARG A 31 -11.26 14.18 0.92
N ALA A 32 -10.65 13.74 -0.19
CA ALA A 32 -10.84 12.39 -0.72
C ALA A 32 -10.38 11.32 0.28
N ARG A 33 -9.24 11.54 0.96
CA ARG A 33 -8.76 10.64 2.02
C ARG A 33 -9.69 10.58 3.23
N LEU A 34 -10.20 11.73 3.68
CA LEU A 34 -11.20 11.79 4.76
C LEU A 34 -12.47 11.02 4.38
N LYS A 35 -12.96 11.21 3.16
CA LYS A 35 -14.13 10.51 2.62
C LYS A 35 -13.92 8.99 2.61
N ALA A 36 -12.76 8.50 2.14
CA ALA A 36 -12.43 7.09 2.17
C ALA A 36 -12.43 6.49 3.59
N MET A 37 -11.99 7.24 4.61
CA MET A 37 -12.02 6.79 6.01
C MET A 37 -13.44 6.75 6.62
N VAL A 38 -14.39 7.52 6.07
CA VAL A 38 -15.79 7.53 6.53
C VAL A 38 -16.60 6.44 5.84
N GLU A 39 -16.35 6.19 4.55
CA GLU A 39 -17.14 5.26 3.73
C GLU A 39 -16.87 3.78 4.03
N THR A 40 -15.68 3.43 4.54
CA THR A 40 -15.33 2.03 4.79
C THR A 40 -14.46 1.86 6.03
N GLY A 41 -14.67 0.74 6.72
CA GLY A 41 -13.82 0.26 7.81
C GLY A 41 -12.74 -0.73 7.35
N ASP A 42 -12.70 -1.14 6.09
CA ASP A 42 -11.68 -2.08 5.63
C ASP A 42 -10.33 -1.36 5.45
N GLY A 43 -9.31 -1.82 6.18
CA GLY A 43 -7.97 -1.26 6.11
C GLY A 43 -7.30 -1.41 4.75
N PHE A 44 -7.58 -2.49 4.02
CA PHE A 44 -7.01 -2.73 2.68
C PHE A 44 -7.64 -1.81 1.65
N GLU A 45 -8.96 -1.62 1.70
CA GLU A 45 -9.66 -0.71 0.79
C GLU A 45 -9.26 0.75 1.02
N ILE A 46 -9.11 1.17 2.27
CA ILE A 46 -8.58 2.51 2.60
C ILE A 46 -7.17 2.69 2.02
N ALA A 47 -6.30 1.68 2.16
CA ALA A 47 -4.95 1.72 1.63
C ALA A 47 -4.91 1.79 0.09
N ARG A 48 -5.80 1.05 -0.59
CA ARG A 48 -5.95 1.11 -2.05
C ARG A 48 -6.35 2.51 -2.52
N ARG A 49 -7.40 3.09 -1.93
CA ARG A 49 -7.86 4.44 -2.28
C ARG A 49 -6.83 5.52 -1.95
N ASP A 50 -6.11 5.41 -0.84
CA ASP A 50 -5.01 6.34 -0.49
C ASP A 50 -3.87 6.26 -1.52
N LEU A 51 -3.54 5.05 -2.00
CA LEU A 51 -2.56 4.85 -3.07
C LEU A 51 -3.01 5.48 -4.39
N GLU A 52 -4.28 5.31 -4.77
CA GLU A 52 -4.84 5.95 -5.97
C GLU A 52 -4.78 7.49 -5.86
N ILE A 53 -5.09 8.05 -4.68
CA ILE A 53 -5.06 9.49 -4.44
C ILE A 53 -3.62 10.06 -4.47
N ARG A 54 -2.65 9.33 -3.94
CA ARG A 54 -1.23 9.78 -3.90
C ARG A 54 -0.47 9.45 -5.18
N GLY A 55 -0.94 8.47 -5.93
CA GLY A 55 -0.19 7.83 -7.00
C GLY A 55 0.90 6.87 -6.49
N PRO A 56 1.37 5.97 -7.36
CA PRO A 56 2.30 4.89 -6.99
C PRO A 56 3.70 5.39 -6.57
N GLY A 57 4.05 6.63 -6.92
CA GLY A 57 5.34 7.25 -6.57
C GLY A 57 5.55 7.54 -5.08
N GLU A 58 4.48 7.65 -4.27
CA GLU A 58 4.60 7.94 -2.82
C GLU A 58 4.51 6.70 -1.91
N PHE A 59 4.16 5.52 -2.44
CA PHE A 59 3.94 4.29 -1.64
C PHE A 59 5.18 3.78 -0.91
N LEU A 60 6.37 4.00 -1.48
CA LEU A 60 7.66 3.57 -0.93
C LEU A 60 8.39 4.69 -0.16
N GLY A 61 7.72 5.79 0.20
CA GLY A 61 8.30 6.84 1.05
C GLY A 61 9.14 7.89 0.32
N ALA A 62 9.03 8.03 -1.01
CA ALA A 62 9.87 8.90 -1.84
C ALA A 62 9.54 10.43 -1.76
N ARG A 63 9.20 10.93 -0.57
CA ARG A 63 9.55 12.31 -0.18
C ARG A 63 10.55 12.37 0.97
N GLN A 64 10.94 11.24 1.54
CA GLN A 64 12.08 11.14 2.44
C GLN A 64 13.15 10.25 1.80
N SER A 65 14.16 10.91 1.23
CA SER A 65 15.50 10.35 0.90
C SER A 65 15.58 9.12 -0.02
N GLY A 66 15.66 9.37 -1.33
CA GLY A 66 16.74 8.80 -2.16
C GLY A 66 16.60 7.40 -2.77
N ALA A 67 15.48 6.69 -2.64
CA ALA A 67 15.27 5.45 -3.39
C ALA A 67 14.76 5.77 -4.81
N PRO A 68 15.31 5.17 -5.89
CA PRO A 68 14.82 5.40 -7.24
C PRO A 68 13.36 4.96 -7.32
N LEU A 69 12.52 5.84 -7.88
CA LEU A 69 11.27 5.44 -8.52
C LEU A 69 11.51 4.14 -9.30
N LEU A 70 10.53 3.24 -9.33
CA LEU A 70 10.56 2.09 -10.25
C LEU A 70 10.92 2.64 -11.65
N ARG A 71 12.17 2.45 -12.07
CA ARG A 71 12.75 3.20 -13.20
C ARG A 71 12.02 2.91 -14.50
N PHE A 72 11.36 1.76 -14.56
CA PHE A 72 10.72 1.21 -15.75
C PHE A 72 9.35 0.58 -15.46
N ALA A 73 8.81 0.69 -14.24
CA ALA A 73 7.55 0.05 -13.88
C ALA A 73 6.60 1.07 -13.23
N ASP A 74 5.32 0.93 -13.54
CA ASP A 74 4.25 1.76 -13.01
C ASP A 74 3.17 0.85 -12.43
N LEU A 75 3.04 0.86 -11.10
CA LEU A 75 2.10 0.00 -10.39
C LEU A 75 0.63 0.25 -10.77
N SER A 76 0.29 1.42 -11.32
CA SER A 76 -1.06 1.73 -11.76
C SER A 76 -1.40 1.07 -13.10
N THR A 77 -0.44 0.97 -14.02
CA THR A 77 -0.63 0.35 -15.33
C THR A 77 -0.28 -1.14 -15.33
N ASP A 78 0.63 -1.56 -14.46
CA ASP A 78 1.20 -2.89 -14.45
C ASP A 78 0.39 -3.88 -13.59
N LEU A 79 -0.82 -3.50 -13.18
CA LEU A 79 -1.73 -4.35 -12.40
C LEU A 79 -1.97 -5.72 -13.06
N LEU A 80 -2.11 -5.75 -14.39
CA LEU A 80 -2.30 -7.00 -15.14
C LEU A 80 -1.10 -7.94 -15.00
N LEU A 81 0.12 -7.41 -14.99
CA LEU A 81 1.34 -8.19 -14.79
C LEU A 81 1.40 -8.76 -13.37
N LEU A 82 0.95 -8.00 -12.38
CA LEU A 82 0.86 -8.45 -10.99
C LEU A 82 -0.17 -9.58 -10.84
N ASP A 83 -1.29 -9.51 -11.53
CA ASP A 83 -2.33 -10.54 -11.50
C ASP A 83 -1.82 -11.85 -12.13
N TRP A 84 -1.13 -11.77 -13.27
CA TRP A 84 -0.47 -12.93 -13.87
C TRP A 84 0.58 -13.53 -12.93
N ALA A 85 1.41 -12.69 -12.31
CA ALA A 85 2.41 -13.16 -11.36
C ALA A 85 1.77 -13.88 -10.16
N ARG A 86 0.66 -13.38 -9.62
CA ARG A 86 -0.10 -14.02 -8.55
C ARG A 86 -0.67 -15.37 -8.95
N GLU A 87 -1.15 -15.52 -10.18
CA GLU A 87 -1.68 -16.79 -10.68
C GLU A 87 -0.58 -17.82 -10.95
N LEU A 88 0.56 -17.37 -11.50
CA LEU A 88 1.68 -18.25 -11.85
C LEU A 88 2.52 -18.67 -10.65
N ALA A 89 2.68 -17.83 -9.63
CA ALA A 89 3.57 -18.11 -8.51
C ALA A 89 3.26 -19.44 -7.78
N PRO A 90 2.00 -19.77 -7.42
CA PRO A 90 1.68 -21.06 -6.81
C PRO A 90 2.01 -22.24 -7.72
N ARG A 91 1.77 -22.11 -9.04
CA ARG A 91 2.06 -23.17 -10.02
C ARG A 91 3.56 -23.40 -10.16
N LEU A 92 4.35 -22.32 -10.12
CA LEU A 92 5.81 -22.40 -10.16
C LEU A 92 6.36 -23.07 -8.89
N LEU A 93 5.82 -22.73 -7.72
CA LEU A 93 6.21 -23.35 -6.44
C LEU A 93 5.89 -24.84 -6.40
N ASP A 94 4.70 -25.23 -6.89
CA ASP A 94 4.23 -26.62 -6.88
C ASP A 94 4.97 -27.49 -7.91
N ARG A 95 5.09 -27.02 -9.16
CA ARG A 95 5.61 -27.83 -10.27
C ARG A 95 7.12 -27.69 -10.47
N HIS A 96 7.71 -26.57 -10.06
CA HIS A 96 9.11 -26.25 -10.31
C HIS A 96 9.80 -25.57 -9.11
N PRO A 97 9.84 -26.23 -7.94
CA PRO A 97 10.34 -25.62 -6.70
C PRO A 97 11.79 -25.11 -6.80
N GLU A 98 12.65 -25.82 -7.54
CA GLU A 98 14.03 -25.39 -7.75
C GLU A 98 14.15 -24.12 -8.60
N LEU A 99 13.31 -23.98 -9.64
CA LEU A 99 13.26 -22.75 -10.43
C LEU A 99 12.67 -21.59 -9.61
N ALA A 100 11.66 -21.86 -8.79
CA ALA A 100 11.11 -20.85 -7.88
C ALA A 100 12.19 -20.32 -6.91
N ARG A 101 13.01 -21.22 -6.33
CA ARG A 101 14.12 -20.84 -5.46
C ARG A 101 15.15 -19.98 -6.20
N GLN A 102 15.61 -20.40 -7.37
CA GLN A 102 16.55 -19.61 -8.18
C GLN A 102 15.98 -18.24 -8.56
N HIS A 103 14.68 -18.16 -8.85
CA HIS A 103 14.00 -16.90 -9.17
C HIS A 103 13.98 -15.95 -7.97
N VAL A 104 13.67 -16.45 -6.77
CA VAL A 104 13.72 -15.67 -5.52
C VAL A 104 15.15 -15.22 -5.23
N ASP A 105 16.13 -16.12 -5.31
CA ASP A 105 17.54 -15.80 -5.04
C ASP A 105 18.08 -14.73 -5.99
N ARG A 106 17.70 -14.79 -7.27
CA ARG A 106 18.11 -13.81 -8.29
C ARG A 106 17.56 -12.41 -8.03
N TRP A 107 16.28 -12.29 -7.69
CA TRP A 107 15.58 -11.00 -7.66
C TRP A 107 15.47 -10.40 -6.26
N LEU A 108 15.34 -11.22 -5.22
CA LEU A 108 15.25 -10.80 -3.83
C LEU A 108 16.58 -10.99 -3.10
N GLY A 109 17.36 -12.03 -3.42
CA GLY A 109 18.63 -12.32 -2.77
C GLY A 109 18.52 -12.30 -1.24
N THR A 110 19.52 -11.72 -0.55
CA THR A 110 19.49 -11.52 0.91
C THR A 110 18.47 -10.48 1.38
N LYS A 111 17.87 -9.69 0.48
CA LYS A 111 16.87 -8.67 0.84
C LYS A 111 15.51 -9.27 1.22
N ALA A 112 15.29 -10.56 0.99
CA ALA A 112 14.10 -11.27 1.49
C ALA A 112 14.00 -11.25 3.02
N GLU A 113 15.13 -11.07 3.74
CA GLU A 113 15.13 -10.93 5.20
C GLU A 113 14.44 -9.65 5.69
N TYR A 114 14.43 -8.57 4.89
CA TYR A 114 13.74 -7.32 5.24
C TYR A 114 12.21 -7.44 5.26
N LEU A 115 11.64 -8.47 4.61
CA LEU A 115 10.19 -8.72 4.60
C LEU A 115 9.71 -9.52 5.82
N LYS A 116 10.63 -10.01 6.67
CA LYS A 116 10.31 -10.74 7.92
C LYS A 116 10.26 -9.84 9.17
N ALA A 117 10.50 -8.53 9.03
CA ALA A 117 10.50 -7.56 10.13
C ALA A 117 9.15 -6.83 10.26
#